data_AF-A0A3D5WN32-F1
#
_entry.id   AF-A0A3D5WN32-F1
#
_cell.length_a   1.000
_cell.length_b   1.000
_cell.length_c   1.000
_cell.angle_alpha   90.00
_cell.angle_beta   90.00
_cell.angle_gamma   90.00
#
_symmetry.space_group_name_H-M   'P 1'
#
loop_
_entity.id
_entity.type
_entity.pdbx_description
1 polymer ?
#
loop_
_entity_poly.entity_id
_entity_poly.type
_entity_poly.pdbx_seq_one_letter_code
_entity_poly.pdbx_strand_id
1 'polypeptide(L)' 'MARSEELSGVQKAAVLLIALGPDKSANVFKHLKEDEIEQLTLEISNTRSVSPAMKDQVLDEFYDVCLAQQYI' A
#
# COMPACT_ATOMS: atom_id res chain seq x y z
N MET A 1 3.36 -23.52 -13.25
CA MET A 1 2.49 -22.34 -13.07
C MET A 1 3.09 -21.55 -11.93
N ALA A 2 3.64 -20.36 -12.19
CA ALA A 2 4.18 -19.52 -11.13
C ALA A 2 3.00 -19.11 -10.23
N ARG A 3 3.07 -19.46 -8.95
CA ARG A 3 2.10 -19.04 -7.94
C ARG A 3 2.19 -17.51 -7.92
N SER A 4 1.16 -16.82 -8.41
CA SER A 4 1.03 -15.38 -8.24
C SER A 4 1.06 -15.14 -6.74
N GLU A 5 2.18 -14.64 -6.23
CA GLU A 5 2.29 -14.36 -4.80
C GLU A 5 1.35 -13.20 -4.50
N GLU A 6 0.19 -13.51 -3.93
CA GLU A 6 -0.74 -12.51 -3.43
C GLU A 6 0.01 -11.63 -2.43
N LEU A 7 -0.01 -10.33 -2.68
CA LEU A 7 0.61 -9.36 -1.79
C LEU A 7 -0.07 -9.43 -0.42
N SER A 8 0.74 -9.47 0.63
CA SER A 8 0.25 -9.25 1.99
C SER A 8 -0.31 -7.84 2.15
N GLY A 9 -1.16 -7.60 3.15
CA GLY A 9 -1.72 -6.27 3.42
C GLY A 9 -0.66 -5.19 3.62
N VAL A 10 0.47 -5.54 4.25
CA VAL A 10 1.60 -4.63 4.50
C VAL A 10 2.30 -4.27 3.19
N GLN A 11 2.50 -5.25 2.30
CA GLN A 11 3.05 -5.01 0.96
C GLN A 11 2.12 -4.12 0.13
N LYS A 12 0.79 -4.36 0.17
CA LYS A 12 -0.18 -3.50 -0.51
C LYS A 12 -0.13 -2.07 0.03
N ALA A 13 -0.06 -1.91 1.36
CA ALA A 13 0.08 -0.60 1.98
C ALA A 13 1.37 0.11 1.58
N ALA A 14 2.51 -0.59 1.54
CA ALA A 14 3.77 -0.03 1.06
C ALA A 14 3.67 0.43 -0.41
N VAL A 15 3.09 -0.39 -1.29
CA VAL A 15 2.88 -0.05 -2.70
C VAL A 15 1.95 1.16 -2.85
N LEU A 16 0.88 1.22 -2.06
CA LEU A 16 -0.04 2.36 -2.03
C LEU A 16 0.68 3.65 -1.60
N LEU A 17 1.50 3.59 -0.54
CA LEU A 17 2.24 4.76 -0.05
C LEU A 17 3.31 5.24 -1.04
N ILE A 18 3.96 4.32 -1.77
CA ILE A 18 4.86 4.65 -2.87
C ILE A 18 4.07 5.33 -4.00
N ALA A 19 2.89 4.81 -4.34
CA ALA A 19 2.01 5.36 -5.38
C ALA A 19 1.52 6.78 -5.05
N LEU A 20 1.22 7.05 -3.77
CA LEU A 20 0.74 8.34 -3.27
C LEU A 20 1.85 9.40 -3.22
N GLY A 21 3.10 8.98 -3.07
CA GLY A 21 4.25 9.86 -2.92
C GLY A 21 4.38 10.45 -1.51
N PRO A 22 5.54 11.07 -1.21
CA PRO A 22 5.93 11.45 0.15
C PRO A 22 4.96 12.42 0.82
N ASP A 23 4.46 13.42 0.09
CA ASP A 23 3.59 14.46 0.66
C ASP A 23 2.26 13.91 1.17
N LYS A 24 1.63 13.02 0.39
CA LYS A 24 0.35 12.40 0.75
C LYS A 24 0.57 11.32 1.81
N SER A 25 1.61 10.51 1.68
CA SER A 25 1.95 9.45 2.63
C SER A 25 2.30 9.99 4.02
N ALA A 26 2.91 11.17 4.10
CA ALA A 26 3.16 11.85 5.38
C ALA A 26 1.87 12.13 6.16
N ASN A 27 0.75 12.40 5.49
CA ASN A 27 -0.54 12.57 6.16
C ASN A 27 -1.13 11.25 6.63
N VAL A 28 -0.85 10.14 5.94
CA VAL A 28 -1.25 8.80 6.39
C VAL A 28 -0.47 8.41 7.65
N PHE A 29 0.85 8.59 7.65
CA PHE A 29 1.70 8.25 8.79
C PHE A 29 1.33 8.96 10.10
N LYS A 30 0.77 10.18 10.04
CA LYS A 30 0.28 10.89 11.23
C LYS A 30 -0.82 10.15 11.99
N HIS A 31 -1.48 9.18 11.38
CA HIS A 31 -2.57 8.40 11.98
C HIS A 31 -2.14 7.01 12.41
N LEU A 32 -0.86 6.65 12.24
CA LEU A 32 -0.32 5.34 12.58
C LEU A 32 0.49 5.40 13.87
N LYS A 33 0.62 4.25 14.52
CA LYS A 33 1.51 4.06 15.67
C LYS A 33 2.96 3.89 15.19
N GLU A 34 3.90 4.07 16.12
CA GLU A 34 5.34 4.01 15.83
C GLU A 34 5.78 2.65 15.25
N ASP A 35 5.24 1.55 15.78
CA ASP A 35 5.49 0.18 15.30
C ASP A 35 4.94 -0.05 13.88
N GLU A 36 3.75 0.50 13.58
CA GLU A 36 3.15 0.44 12.24
C GLU A 36 3.96 1.26 11.22
N ILE A 37 4.48 2.43 11.64
CA ILE A 37 5.35 3.27 10.80
C ILE A 37 6.67 2.56 10.51
N GLU A 38 7.30 1.95 11.52
CA GLU A 38 8.54 1.19 11.36
C GLU A 38 8.35 0.03 10.38
N GLN A 39 7.28 -0.75 10.57
CA GLN A 39 6.96 -1.89 9.71
C GLN A 39 6.73 -1.45 8.25
N LEU A 40 5.96 -0.39 8.02
CA LEU A 40 5.71 0.11 6.66
C LEU A 40 6.96 0.71 6.03
N THR A 41 7.79 1.42 6.80
CA THR A 41 9.03 2.00 6.29
C THR A 41 10.03 0.92 5.90
N LEU A 42 10.11 -0.16 6.69
CA LEU A 42 10.91 -1.34 6.37
C LEU A 42 10.41 -2.01 5.08
N GLU A 43 9.10 -2.18 4.94
CA GLU A 43 8.52 -2.79 3.74
C GLU A 43 8.73 -1.92 2.48
N ILE A 44 8.58 -0.60 2.59
CA ILE A 44 8.87 0.35 1.50
C ILE A 44 10.34 0.24 1.09
N SER A 45 11.26 0.13 2.06
CA SER A 45 12.69 -0.02 1.79
C SER A 45 13.03 -1.36 1.12
N ASN A 46 12.31 -2.43 1.48
CA ASN A 46 12.45 -3.76 0.87
C ASN A 46 11.81 -3.83 -0.53
N THR A 47 10.84 -2.96 -0.82
CA THR A 47 10.18 -2.86 -2.12
C THR A 47 11.11 -2.19 -3.13
N ARG A 48 12.02 -2.98 -3.73
CA ARG A 48 13.05 -2.50 -4.67
C ARG A 48 12.48 -1.86 -5.94
N SER A 49 11.38 -2.40 -6.44
CA SER A 49 10.74 -1.91 -7.67
C SER A 49 9.26 -2.30 -7.67
N VAL A 50 8.41 -1.31 -7.87
CA VAL A 50 6.97 -1.53 -8.08
C VAL A 50 6.71 -1.54 -9.57
N SER A 51 6.22 -2.67 -10.11
CA SER A 51 5.80 -2.72 -11.51
C SER A 51 4.51 -1.91 -11.71
N PRO A 52 4.27 -1.31 -12.90
CA PRO A 52 3.02 -0.61 -13.18
C PRO A 52 1.79 -1.47 -12.91
N ALA A 53 1.81 -2.74 -13.36
CA ALA A 53 0.70 -3.68 -13.14
C ALA A 53 0.42 -3.92 -11.65
N MET A 54 1.46 -4.02 -10.81
CA MET A 54 1.29 -4.20 -9.37
C MET A 54 0.71 -2.94 -8.71
N LYS A 55 1.15 -1.76 -9.16
CA LYS A 55 0.62 -0.49 -8.70
C LYS A 55 -0.87 -0.36 -9.04
N ASP A 56 -1.24 -0.65 -10.28
CA ASP A 56 -2.62 -0.54 -10.76
C ASP A 56 -3.52 -1.51 -9.99
N GLN A 57 -3.09 -2.77 -9.81
CA GLN A 57 -3.83 -3.77 -9.03
C GLN A 57 -4.11 -3.30 -7.58
N VAL A 58 -3.13 -2.70 -6.91
CA VAL A 58 -3.29 -2.19 -5.53
C VAL A 58 -4.22 -0.99 -5.48
N LEU A 59 -4.16 -0.09 -6.48
CA LEU A 59 -5.01 1.09 -6.54
C LEU A 59 -6.47 0.73 -6.82
N ASP A 60 -6.72 -0.24 -7.70
CA ASP A 60 -8.07 -0.73 -8.01
C ASP A 60 -8.70 -1.37 -6.76
N GLU A 61 -7.97 -2.25 -6.06
CA GLU A 61 -8.45 -2.86 -4.82
C GLU A 61 -8.74 -1.81 -3.74
N PHE A 62 -7.87 -0.80 -3.59
CA PHE A 62 -8.09 0.28 -2.63
C PHE A 62 -9.34 1.10 -2.98
N TYR A 63 -9.57 1.37 -4.27
CA TYR A 63 -10.75 2.08 -4.74
C TYR A 63 -12.04 1.31 -4.44
N ASP A 64 -12.07 0.00 -4.68
CA ASP A 64 -13.21 -0.86 -4.36
C ASP A 64 -13.52 -0.87 -2.85
N VAL A 65 -12.48 -0.91 -2.01
CA VAL A 65 -12.64 -0.80 -0.55
C VAL A 65 -13.24 0.55 -0.15
N CYS A 66 -12.78 1.65 -0.75
CA CYS A 66 -13.34 2.98 -0.50
C CYS A 66 -14.81 3.08 -0.92
N LEU A 67 -15.18 2.51 -2.07
CA LEU A 67 -16.58 2.45 -2.51
C LEU A 67 -17.42 1.65 -1.52
N ALA A 68 -16.95 0.48 -1.10
CA ALA A 68 -17.67 -0.35 -0.13
C ALA A 68 -17.94 0.40 1.19
N GLN A 69 -16.99 1.23 1.65
CA GLN A 69 -17.18 2.07 2.84
C GLN A 69 -18.21 3.20 2.65
N GLN A 70 -18.48 3.65 1.42
CA GLN A 70 -19.48 4.69 1.14
C GLN A 70 -20.92 4.19 1.16
N TYR A 71 -21.14 2.87 1.05
CA TYR A 71 -22.47 2.25 1.09
C TYR A 71 -22.84 1.66 2.46
N ILE A 72 -22.03 1.93 3.49
CA ILE A 72 -22.26 1.53 4.89
C ILE A 72 -22.63 2.76 5.73
#